data_AF-E7SAN6-F1
#
_entry.id   AF-E7SAN6-F1
#
_cell.length_a   1.000
_cell.length_b   1.000
_cell.length_c   1.000
_cell.angle_alpha   90.00
_cell.angle_beta   90.00
_cell.angle_gamma   90.00
#
_symmetry.space_group_name_H-M   'P 1'
#
loop_
_entity.id
_entity.type
_entity.pdbx_description
1 polymer ?
#
loop_
_entity_poly.entity_id
_entity_poly.type
_entity_poly.pdbx_seq_one_letter_code
_entity_poly.pdbx_strand_id
1 'polypeptide(L)'
;MKDSVLEFRKIIEYTLILFVLVFLLFFTVLLILRRRAIAKRSGGPFFAPFHINHGIFYIHVPLCFSRRMIPLKEMKQITYLLLRGRAGGGSRYAFYIELRNGKTIPFFFGKSKQNELLVEKLKQNAGKYGFKVHFQR
;
A
#
# COMPACT_ATOMS: atom_id res chain seq x y z
N MET A 1 30.63 -41.78 6.37
CA MET A 1 31.04 -40.35 6.25
C MET A 1 30.17 -39.56 5.27
N LYS A 2 29.69 -40.14 4.16
CA LYS A 2 28.73 -39.46 3.25
C LYS A 2 27.35 -39.28 3.87
N ASP A 3 26.88 -40.24 4.67
CA ASP A 3 25.54 -40.21 5.27
C ASP A 3 25.39 -39.14 6.36
N SER A 4 26.42 -38.94 7.19
CA SER A 4 26.44 -37.87 8.20
C SER A 4 26.37 -36.48 7.57
N VAL A 5 27.09 -36.25 6.47
CA VAL A 5 27.07 -34.96 5.74
C VAL A 5 25.70 -34.71 5.09
N LEU A 6 25.03 -35.76 4.61
CA LEU A 6 23.69 -35.67 4.04
C LEU A 6 22.64 -35.30 5.09
N GLU A 7 22.71 -35.90 6.28
CA GLU A 7 21.81 -35.57 7.39
C GLU A 7 22.02 -34.15 7.91
N PHE A 8 23.27 -33.69 8.04
CA PHE A 8 23.55 -32.28 8.40
C PHE A 8 22.99 -31.30 7.37
N ARG A 9 23.11 -31.60 6.07
CA ARG A 9 22.54 -30.77 5.01
C ARG A 9 21.01 -30.69 5.10
N LYS A 10 20.32 -31.82 5.34
CA LYS A 10 18.86 -31.83 5.52
C LYS A 10 18.42 -31.00 6.73
N ILE A 11 19.15 -31.06 7.84
CA ILE A 11 18.84 -30.27 9.04
C ILE A 11 19.00 -28.77 8.76
N ILE A 12 20.07 -28.37 8.06
CA ILE A 12 20.28 -26.97 7.65
C ILE A 12 19.17 -26.51 6.70
N GLU A 13 18.84 -27.31 5.69
CA GLU A 13 17.77 -27.00 4.72
C GLU A 13 16.40 -26.86 5.42
N TYR A 14 16.06 -27.80 6.32
CA TYR A 14 14.82 -27.74 7.09
C TYR A 14 14.76 -26.49 8.00
N THR A 15 15.87 -26.19 8.69
CA THR A 15 15.96 -25.02 9.57
C THR A 15 15.80 -23.71 8.78
N LEU A 16 16.42 -23.63 7.60
CA LEU A 16 16.31 -22.46 6.72
C LEU A 16 14.86 -22.30 6.21
N ILE A 17 14.22 -23.38 5.79
CA ILE A 17 12.82 -23.36 5.33
C ILE A 17 11.91 -22.90 6.46
N LEU A 18 12.06 -23.47 7.66
CA LEU A 18 11.26 -23.08 8.83
C LEU A 18 11.47 -21.60 9.17
N PHE A 19 12.70 -21.11 9.15
CA PHE A 19 13.01 -19.71 9.38
C PHE A 19 12.31 -18.79 8.37
N VAL A 20 12.36 -19.12 7.07
CA VAL A 20 11.68 -18.35 6.02
C VAL A 20 10.16 -18.36 6.25
N LEU A 21 9.56 -19.50 6.60
CA LEU A 21 8.12 -19.59 6.86
C LEU A 21 7.70 -18.74 8.07
N VAL A 22 8.45 -18.82 9.18
CA VAL A 22 8.20 -18.01 10.38
C VAL A 22 8.36 -16.53 10.08
N PHE A 23 9.41 -16.15 9.33
CA PHE A 23 9.63 -14.78 8.91
C PHE A 23 8.47 -14.24 8.05
N LEU A 24 8.02 -15.02 7.05
CA LEU A 24 6.89 -14.64 6.20
C LEU A 24 5.59 -14.51 6.99
N LEU A 25 5.33 -15.42 7.94
CA LEU A 25 4.17 -15.36 8.82
C LEU A 25 4.22 -14.10 9.70
N PHE A 26 5.32 -13.88 10.39
CA PHE A 26 5.53 -12.70 11.24
C PHE A 26 5.39 -11.40 10.44
N PHE A 27 6.02 -11.33 9.27
CA PHE A 27 5.94 -10.18 8.38
C PHE A 27 4.51 -9.91 7.91
N THR A 28 3.76 -10.96 7.53
CA THR A 28 2.36 -10.85 7.12
C THR A 28 1.48 -10.34 8.26
N VAL A 29 1.62 -10.90 9.46
CA VAL A 29 0.89 -10.45 10.66
C VAL A 29 1.20 -8.97 10.94
N LEU A 30 2.48 -8.58 10.88
CA LEU A 30 2.90 -7.20 11.08
C LEU A 30 2.27 -6.24 10.05
N LEU A 31 2.21 -6.62 8.77
CA LEU A 31 1.54 -5.81 7.73
C LEU A 31 0.04 -5.65 8.00
N ILE A 32 -0.63 -6.72 8.43
CA ILE A 32 -2.06 -6.69 8.78
C ILE A 32 -2.29 -5.78 9.98
N LEU A 33 -1.51 -5.92 11.05
CA LEU A 33 -1.62 -5.10 12.26
C LEU A 33 -1.37 -3.62 11.96
N ARG A 34 -0.35 -3.30 11.15
CA ARG A 34 -0.07 -1.93 10.70
C ARG A 34 -1.24 -1.34 9.93
N ARG A 35 -1.86 -2.11 9.03
CA ARG A 35 -3.05 -1.68 8.29
C ARG A 35 -4.25 -1.48 9.23
N ARG A 36 -4.48 -2.39 10.17
CA ARG A 36 -5.58 -2.29 11.15
C ARG A 36 -5.44 -1.03 12.01
N ALA A 37 -4.23 -0.72 12.46
CA ALA A 37 -3.96 0.47 13.27
C ALA A 37 -4.32 1.77 12.54
N ILE A 38 -3.95 1.89 11.26
CA ILE A 38 -4.29 3.09 10.46
C ILE A 38 -5.78 3.15 10.13
N ALA A 39 -6.41 2.03 9.76
CA ALA A 39 -7.84 1.99 9.49
C ALA A 39 -8.67 2.38 10.72
N LYS A 40 -8.27 1.91 11.91
CA LYS A 40 -8.91 2.31 13.18
C LYS A 40 -8.76 3.81 13.45
N ARG A 41 -7.58 4.39 13.18
CA ARG A 41 -7.34 5.83 13.38
C ARG A 41 -8.09 6.70 12.37
N SER A 42 -8.21 6.24 11.13
CA SER A 42 -8.91 7.00 10.08
C SER A 42 -10.43 6.90 10.19
N GLY A 43 -10.96 5.85 10.84
CA GLY A 43 -12.39 5.51 10.85
C GLY A 43 -12.85 4.87 9.54
N GLY A 44 -11.91 4.56 8.64
CA GLY A 44 -12.21 4.08 7.30
C GLY A 44 -12.25 2.55 7.19
N PRO A 45 -12.82 2.03 6.09
CA PRO A 45 -12.86 0.60 5.83
C PRO A 45 -11.44 0.03 5.69
N PHE A 46 -11.22 -1.14 6.30
CA PHE A 46 -9.94 -1.83 6.26
C PHE A 46 -9.50 -2.10 4.82
N PHE A 47 -10.40 -2.55 3.96
CA PHE A 47 -10.10 -2.98 2.59
C PHE A 47 -9.91 -1.83 1.59
N ALA A 48 -10.30 -0.60 1.91
CA ALA A 48 -10.02 0.52 1.03
C ALA A 48 -8.50 0.79 0.97
N PRO A 49 -7.99 1.31 -0.16
CA PRO A 49 -6.58 1.66 -0.32
C PRO A 49 -6.20 2.94 0.43
N PHE A 50 -7.15 3.87 0.60
CA PHE A 50 -6.98 5.11 1.35
C PHE A 50 -8.33 5.59 1.91
N HIS A 51 -8.28 6.49 2.88
CA HIS A 51 -9.45 7.17 3.42
C HIS A 51 -9.10 8.62 3.79
N ILE A 52 -9.99 9.56 3.53
CA ILE A 52 -9.82 10.97 3.92
C ILE A 52 -10.77 11.23 5.07
N ASN A 53 -10.24 11.71 6.18
CA ASN A 53 -11.04 12.09 7.35
C ASN A 53 -10.35 13.22 8.13
N HIS A 54 -11.14 14.17 8.68
CA HIS A 54 -10.65 15.31 9.48
C HIS A 54 -9.44 16.05 8.87
N GLY A 55 -9.45 16.29 7.55
CA GLY A 55 -8.35 17.00 6.88
C GLY A 55 -7.04 16.22 6.78
N ILE A 56 -7.08 14.89 6.93
CA ILE A 56 -5.94 13.98 6.78
C ILE A 56 -6.25 12.91 5.72
N PHE A 57 -5.31 12.67 4.83
CA PHE A 57 -5.29 11.56 3.87
C PHE A 57 -4.57 10.37 4.49
N TYR A 58 -5.31 9.29 4.76
CA TYR A 58 -4.81 8.05 5.35
C TYR A 58 -4.57 7.00 4.27
N ILE A 59 -3.36 6.43 4.22
CA ILE A 59 -3.00 5.35 3.30
C ILE A 59 -3.12 4.00 4.03
N HIS A 60 -4.00 3.13 3.52
CA HIS A 60 -4.29 1.80 4.07
C HIS A 60 -3.55 0.68 3.32
N VAL A 61 -2.74 1.00 2.31
CA VAL A 61 -1.94 0.00 1.58
C VAL A 61 -0.97 -0.71 2.55
N PRO A 62 -0.90 -2.06 2.54
CA PRO A 62 -0.05 -2.81 3.47
C PRO A 62 1.43 -2.46 3.31
N LEU A 63 1.93 -2.43 2.06
CA LEU A 63 3.28 -1.99 1.71
C LEU A 63 3.29 -0.49 1.37
N CYS A 64 3.60 0.32 2.37
CA CYS A 64 3.87 1.75 2.21
C CYS A 64 5.01 2.10 3.17
N PHE A 65 6.15 2.50 2.60
CA PHE A 65 7.38 2.89 3.30
C PHE A 65 7.39 4.37 3.68
N SER A 66 6.49 5.17 3.11
CA SER A 66 6.33 6.58 3.41
C SER A 66 5.34 6.84 4.55
N ARG A 67 5.23 8.11 4.96
CA ARG A 67 4.22 8.57 5.93
C ARG A 67 2.81 8.19 5.44
N ARG A 68 2.02 7.56 6.30
CA ARG A 68 0.65 7.08 5.98
C ARG A 68 -0.46 8.06 6.32
N MET A 69 -0.14 9.14 7.00
CA MET A 69 -1.07 10.20 7.40
C MET A 69 -0.57 11.50 6.81
N ILE A 70 -1.23 12.01 5.78
CA ILE A 70 -0.77 13.19 5.06
C ILE A 70 -1.84 14.28 5.26
N PRO A 71 -1.55 15.35 6.01
CA PRO A 71 -2.48 16.46 6.13
C PRO A 71 -2.79 17.05 4.76
N LEU A 72 -4.07 17.31 4.46
CA LEU A 72 -4.49 17.82 3.15
C LEU A 72 -3.84 19.17 2.83
N LYS A 73 -3.60 19.99 3.86
CA LYS A 73 -2.88 21.27 3.74
C LYS A 73 -1.45 21.12 3.21
N GLU A 74 -0.80 19.97 3.43
CA GLU A 74 0.55 19.70 2.93
C GLU A 74 0.53 19.18 1.49
N MET A 75 -0.63 18.75 0.98
CA MET A 75 -0.76 18.20 -0.37
C MET A 75 -0.89 19.32 -1.39
N LYS A 76 -0.19 19.17 -2.51
CA LYS A 76 -0.27 20.05 -3.68
C LYS A 76 -1.14 19.40 -4.75
N GLN A 77 -0.79 18.18 -5.13
CA GLN A 77 -1.51 17.42 -6.14
C GLN A 77 -1.31 15.92 -5.98
N ILE A 78 -2.21 15.16 -6.58
CA ILE A 78 -2.08 13.72 -6.76
C ILE A 78 -2.02 13.45 -8.25
N THR A 79 -0.94 12.83 -8.69
CA THR A 79 -0.84 12.29 -10.05
C THR A 79 -1.00 10.79 -9.97
N TYR A 80 -1.83 10.20 -10.83
CA TYR A 80 -1.96 8.76 -10.89
C TYR A 80 -1.92 8.23 -12.31
N LEU A 81 -1.36 7.03 -12.46
CA LEU A 81 -1.32 6.29 -13.71
C LEU A 81 -1.88 4.88 -13.51
N LEU A 82 -2.31 4.26 -14.60
CA LEU A 82 -2.83 2.90 -14.60
C LEU A 82 -1.79 1.92 -15.13
N LEU A 83 -1.22 1.10 -14.25
CA LEU A 83 -0.32 0.01 -14.61
C LEU A 83 -1.14 -1.21 -15.02
N ARG A 84 -1.05 -1.60 -16.29
CA ARG A 84 -1.67 -2.85 -16.77
C ARG A 84 -0.81 -4.05 -16.37
N GLY A 85 -1.38 -4.97 -15.60
CA GLY A 85 -0.74 -6.25 -15.29
C GLY A 85 -0.63 -7.12 -16.53
N ARG A 86 0.48 -7.87 -16.64
CA ARG A 86 0.66 -8.95 -17.62
C ARG A 86 0.23 -10.29 -17.00
N ALA A 87 -0.16 -11.26 -17.84
CA ALA A 87 -0.44 -12.64 -17.43
C ALA A 87 -1.39 -12.79 -16.22
N GLY A 88 -2.53 -12.08 -16.22
CA GLY A 88 -3.55 -12.21 -15.17
C GLY A 88 -3.25 -11.45 -13.85
N GLY A 89 -2.12 -10.74 -13.73
CA GLY A 89 -1.72 -10.02 -12.51
C GLY A 89 -2.57 -8.79 -12.11
N GLY A 90 -3.66 -8.53 -12.82
CA GLY A 90 -4.58 -7.41 -12.59
C GLY A 90 -4.00 -6.03 -12.91
N SER A 91 -4.86 -5.06 -13.26
CA SER A 91 -4.43 -3.66 -13.39
C SER A 91 -4.29 -3.01 -12.01
N ARG A 92 -3.40 -2.02 -11.88
CA ARG A 92 -3.12 -1.33 -10.62
C ARG A 92 -3.08 0.18 -10.84
N TYR A 93 -3.57 0.92 -9.86
CA TYR A 93 -3.33 2.35 -9.76
C TYR A 93 -1.98 2.60 -9.09
N ALA A 94 -1.18 3.46 -9.70
CA ALA A 94 0.03 4.02 -9.10
C ALA A 94 -0.23 5.48 -8.78
N PHE A 95 -0.28 5.83 -7.49
CA PHE A 95 -0.52 7.18 -7.02
C PHE A 95 0.79 7.83 -6.58
N TYR A 96 0.97 9.08 -6.96
CA TYR A 96 2.06 9.94 -6.56
C TYR A 96 1.47 11.19 -5.92
N ILE A 97 1.55 11.27 -4.59
CA ILE A 97 1.14 12.46 -3.86
C ILE A 97 2.32 13.42 -3.83
N GLU A 98 2.20 14.55 -4.51
CA GLU A 98 3.16 15.64 -4.42
C GLU A 98 2.78 16.56 -3.27
N LEU A 99 3.71 16.74 -2.34
CA LEU A 99 3.58 17.66 -1.22
C LEU A 99 4.06 19.05 -1.62
N ARG A 100 3.56 20.08 -0.92
CA ARG A 100 3.95 21.48 -1.13
C ARG A 100 5.43 21.75 -0.87
N ASN A 101 6.09 20.89 -0.08
CA ASN A 101 7.54 20.95 0.16
C ASN A 101 8.38 20.24 -0.92
N GLY A 102 7.76 19.79 -2.02
CA GLY A 102 8.44 19.13 -3.14
C GLY A 102 8.68 17.62 -2.97
N LYS A 103 8.36 17.02 -1.81
CA LYS A 103 8.47 15.57 -1.62
C LYS A 103 7.31 14.85 -2.28
N THR A 104 7.58 13.68 -2.87
CA THR A 104 6.56 12.82 -3.48
C THR A 104 6.42 11.51 -2.73
N ILE A 105 5.18 11.15 -2.39
CA ILE A 105 4.85 9.89 -1.71
C ILE A 105 4.16 8.95 -2.71
N PRO A 106 4.83 7.88 -3.15
CA PRO A 106 4.23 6.88 -4.02
C PRO A 106 3.48 5.81 -3.22
N PHE A 107 2.35 5.34 -3.75
CA PHE A 107 1.72 4.09 -3.30
C PHE A 107 0.90 3.44 -4.41
N PHE A 108 0.66 2.14 -4.28
CA PHE A 108 0.02 1.33 -5.31
C PHE A 108 -1.15 0.53 -4.75
N PHE A 109 -2.21 0.37 -5.54
CA PHE A 109 -3.34 -0.50 -5.18
C PHE A 109 -4.02 -1.09 -6.42
N GLY A 110 -4.69 -2.23 -6.23
CA GLY A 110 -5.35 -2.94 -7.32
C GLY A 110 -6.55 -2.16 -7.90
N LYS A 111 -6.77 -2.31 -9.21
CA LYS A 111 -7.99 -1.83 -9.88
C LYS A 111 -9.13 -2.80 -9.57
N SER A 112 -10.23 -2.28 -9.05
CA SER A 112 -11.49 -2.98 -8.82
C SER A 112 -12.63 -1.98 -8.99
N LYS A 113 -13.86 -2.45 -9.22
CA LYS A 113 -15.04 -1.57 -9.37
C LYS A 113 -15.21 -0.61 -8.18
N GLN A 114 -14.97 -1.10 -6.95
CA GLN A 114 -15.05 -0.29 -5.75
C GLN A 114 -13.94 0.77 -5.69
N ASN A 115 -12.72 0.42 -6.09
CA ASN A 115 -11.59 1.35 -6.10
C ASN A 115 -11.73 2.40 -7.20
N GLU A 116 -12.29 2.04 -8.36
CA GLU A 116 -12.62 2.98 -9.43
C GLU A 116 -13.56 4.08 -8.92
N LEU A 117 -14.67 3.70 -8.29
CA LEU A 117 -15.61 4.64 -7.67
C LEU A 117 -14.94 5.51 -6.60
N LEU A 118 -14.00 4.95 -5.84
CA LEU A 118 -13.25 5.70 -4.84
C LEU A 118 -12.34 6.76 -5.48
N VAL A 119 -11.66 6.44 -6.59
CA VAL A 119 -10.84 7.39 -7.35
C VAL A 119 -11.71 8.48 -7.99
N GLU A 120 -12.88 8.13 -8.52
CA GLU A 120 -13.82 9.12 -9.08
C GLU A 120 -14.33 10.09 -8.01
N LYS A 121 -14.74 9.58 -6.84
CA LYS A 121 -15.13 10.43 -5.70
C LYS A 121 -14.00 11.33 -5.23
N LEU A 122 -12.76 10.83 -5.24
CA LEU A 122 -11.58 11.63 -4.92
C LEU A 122 -11.41 12.77 -5.93
N LYS A 123 -11.52 12.48 -7.24
CA LYS A 123 -11.40 13.48 -8.30
C LYS A 123 -12.49 14.55 -8.21
N GLN A 124 -13.74 14.15 -7.95
CA GLN A 124 -14.86 15.09 -7.79
C GLN A 124 -14.71 16.01 -6.58
N ASN A 125 -14.18 15.49 -5.47
CA ASN A 125 -14.02 16.25 -4.23
C ASN A 125 -12.65 16.93 -4.08
N ALA A 126 -11.72 16.74 -5.02
CA ALA A 126 -10.36 17.27 -4.96
C ALA A 126 -10.33 18.79 -4.70
N GLY A 127 -11.20 19.54 -5.39
CA GLY A 127 -11.34 20.99 -5.20
C GLY A 127 -11.71 21.38 -3.77
N LYS A 128 -12.60 20.62 -3.11
CA LYS A 128 -12.99 20.84 -1.71
C LYS A 128 -11.84 20.58 -0.73
N TYR A 129 -10.91 19.70 -1.11
CA TYR A 129 -9.76 19.34 -0.30
C TYR A 129 -8.53 20.23 -0.51
N GLY A 130 -8.57 21.15 -1.49
CA GLY A 130 -7.49 22.10 -1.76
C GLY A 130 -6.26 21.51 -2.49
N PHE A 131 -6.43 20.40 -3.20
CA PHE A 131 -5.41 19.82 -4.09
C PHE A 131 -6.02 19.38 -5.42
N LYS A 132 -5.17 19.19 -6.44
CA LYS A 132 -5.60 18.72 -7.76
C LYS A 132 -5.36 17.22 -7.93
N VAL A 133 -6.16 16.56 -8.76
CA VAL A 133 -5.99 15.15 -9.12
C VAL A 133 -5.83 15.02 -10.62
N HIS A 134 -4.68 14.53 -11.07
CA HIS A 134 -4.31 14.41 -12.47
C HIS A 134 -4.14 12.95 -12.86
N PHE A 135 -4.78 12.55 -13.97
CA PHE A 135 -4.52 11.27 -14.60
C PHE A 135 -3.36 11.42 -15.59
N GLN A 136 -2.29 10.68 -15.35
CA GLN A 136 -1.16 10.56 -16.26
C GLN A 136 -1.42 9.36 -17.19
N ARG A 137 -1.57 9.68 -18.48
CA ARG A 137 -1.89 8.72 -19.54
C ARG A 137 -0.71 7.82 -19.85
#